data_AF-A0AAW0DAM9-F1
#
_entry.id   AF-A0AAW0DAM9-F1
#
_cell.length_a   1.000
_cell.length_b   1.000
_cell.length_c   1.000
_cell.angle_alpha   90.00
_cell.angle_beta   90.00
_cell.angle_gamma   90.00
#
_symmetry.space_group_name_H-M   'P 1'
#
loop_
_entity.id
_entity.type
_entity.pdbx_description
1 polymer ?
#
loop_
_entity_poly.entity_id
_entity_poly.type
_entity_poly.pdbx_seq_one_letter_code
_entity_poly.pdbx_strand_id
1 'polypeptide(L)'
;MSSKEQLLRNIEELSANIERQKIFLLQLEASRSDARRALNALCSPIARLPVETLSHIFTLCMPFSKDELESLEPDPLSVPLLLLHICHLWRDIALFTPAFWASIHFKRPQF
;
A
#
# COMPACT_ATOMS: atom_id res chain seq x y z
N MET A 1 37.74 -34.56 -32.98
CA MET A 1 37.40 -34.12 -31.61
C MET A 1 36.63 -32.78 -31.53
N SER A 2 36.33 -32.07 -32.63
CA SER A 2 35.87 -30.67 -32.52
C SER A 2 34.35 -30.43 -32.38
N SER A 3 33.48 -31.32 -32.86
CA SER A 3 32.04 -31.00 -33.04
C SER A 3 31.23 -31.03 -31.73
N LYS A 4 31.52 -31.98 -30.83
CA LYS A 4 30.85 -32.10 -29.53
C LYS A 4 31.13 -30.91 -28.62
N GLU A 5 32.38 -30.45 -28.57
CA GLU A 5 32.78 -29.30 -27.76
C GLU A 5 32.17 -27.98 -28.26
N GLN A 6 31.99 -27.84 -29.57
CA GLN A 6 31.27 -26.71 -30.16
C GLN A 6 29.81 -26.66 -29.69
N LEU A 7 29.12 -27.81 -29.70
CA LEU A 7 27.72 -27.91 -29.27
C LEU A 7 27.55 -27.61 -27.79
N LEU A 8 28.47 -28.10 -26.93
CA LEU A 8 28.43 -27.80 -25.50
C LEU A 8 28.57 -26.29 -25.22
N ARG A 9 29.53 -25.63 -25.87
CA ARG A 9 29.70 -24.17 -25.77
C ARG A 9 28.46 -23.41 -26.22
N ASN A 10 27.86 -23.81 -27.33
CA ASN A 10 26.63 -23.18 -27.81
C ASN A 10 25.46 -23.36 -26.83
N ILE A 11 25.33 -24.54 -26.20
CA ILE A 11 24.28 -24.79 -25.19
C ILE A 11 24.50 -23.91 -23.95
N GLU A 12 25.73 -23.79 -23.47
CA GLU A 12 26.07 -22.93 -22.32
C GLU A 12 25.77 -21.46 -22.62
N GLU A 13 26.15 -20.98 -23.81
CA GLU A 13 25.88 -19.61 -24.24
C GLU A 13 24.38 -19.33 -24.36
N LEU A 14 23.62 -20.23 -24.99
CA LEU A 14 22.16 -20.11 -25.10
C LEU A 14 21.49 -20.14 -23.73
N SER A 15 21.96 -20.97 -22.81
CA SER A 15 21.44 -21.04 -21.44
C SER A 15 21.68 -19.73 -20.69
N ALA A 16 22.89 -19.15 -20.82
CA ALA A 16 23.20 -17.84 -20.25
C ALA A 16 22.34 -16.72 -20.86
N ASN A 17 22.08 -16.78 -22.18
CA ASN A 17 21.19 -15.83 -22.86
C ASN A 17 19.75 -15.92 -22.36
N ILE A 18 19.21 -17.14 -22.22
CA ILE A 18 17.87 -17.38 -21.66
C ILE A 18 17.76 -16.78 -20.26
N GLU A 19 18.77 -17.01 -19.41
CA GLU A 19 18.73 -16.52 -18.04
C GLU A 19 18.78 -14.98 -17.97
N ARG A 20 19.63 -14.35 -18.78
CA ARG A 20 19.65 -12.88 -18.89
C ARG A 20 18.31 -12.31 -19.33
N GLN A 21 17.68 -12.92 -20.34
CA GLN A 21 16.38 -12.46 -20.84
C GLN A 21 15.27 -12.65 -19.80
N LYS A 22 15.29 -13.73 -19.02
CA LYS A 22 14.35 -13.93 -17.91
C LYS A 22 14.48 -12.85 -16.85
N ILE A 23 15.71 -12.50 -16.45
CA ILE A 23 15.96 -11.42 -15.48
C ILE A 23 15.39 -10.10 -16.01
N PHE A 24 15.65 -9.80 -17.29
CA PHE A 24 15.13 -8.58 -17.91
C PHE A 24 13.60 -8.57 -17.97
N LEU A 25 12.98 -9.71 -18.29
CA LEU A 25 11.53 -9.86 -18.27
C LEU A 25 10.96 -9.59 -16.87
N LEU A 26 11.55 -10.17 -15.82
CA LEU A 26 11.13 -9.92 -14.43
C LEU A 26 11.20 -8.44 -14.07
N GLN A 27 12.25 -7.73 -14.49
CA GLN A 27 12.39 -6.29 -14.26
C GLN A 27 11.30 -5.48 -14.98
N LEU A 28 11.02 -5.81 -16.24
CA LEU A 28 9.94 -5.14 -16.99
C LEU A 28 8.56 -5.42 -16.39
N GLU A 29 8.32 -6.64 -15.92
CA GLU A 29 7.05 -6.97 -15.26
C GLU A 29 6.86 -6.24 -13.93
N ALA A 30 7.93 -6.09 -13.15
CA ALA A 30 7.93 -5.27 -11.95
C ALA A 30 7.59 -3.80 -12.29
N SER A 31 8.29 -3.21 -13.27
CA SER A 31 8.04 -1.84 -13.72
C SER A 31 6.61 -1.65 -14.25
N ARG A 32 6.08 -2.61 -15.02
CA ARG A 32 4.68 -2.62 -15.48
C ARG A 32 3.70 -2.66 -14.31
N SER A 33 3.97 -3.47 -13.29
CA SER A 33 3.14 -3.56 -12.08
C SER A 33 3.14 -2.22 -11.34
N ASP A 34 4.30 -1.59 -11.18
CA ASP A 34 4.43 -0.29 -10.52
C ASP A 34 3.67 0.81 -11.26
N ALA A 35 3.82 0.90 -12.59
CA ALA A 35 3.07 1.83 -13.43
C ALA A 35 1.56 1.60 -13.35
N ARG A 36 1.12 0.32 -13.29
CA ARG A 36 -0.30 -0.02 -13.12
C ARG A 36 -0.83 0.46 -11.77
N ARG A 37 -0.07 0.27 -10.68
CA ARG A 37 -0.47 0.74 -9.35
C ARG A 37 -0.58 2.27 -9.32
N ALA A 38 0.36 2.98 -9.91
CA ALA A 38 0.31 4.44 -10.02
C ALA A 38 -0.93 4.91 -10.81
N LEU A 39 -1.21 4.29 -11.97
CA LEU A 39 -2.40 4.60 -12.77
C LEU A 39 -3.69 4.34 -11.98
N ASN A 40 -3.80 3.19 -11.30
CA ASN A 40 -4.97 2.88 -10.50
C ASN A 40 -5.19 3.88 -9.37
N ALA A 41 -4.11 4.37 -8.74
CA ALA A 41 -4.19 5.41 -7.72
C ALA A 41 -4.72 6.73 -8.30
N LEU A 42 -4.23 7.15 -9.48
CA LEU A 42 -4.67 8.37 -10.16
C LEU A 42 -6.11 8.28 -10.68
N CYS A 43 -6.52 7.12 -11.18
CA CYS A 43 -7.86 6.87 -11.70
C CYS A 43 -8.88 6.48 -10.63
N SER A 44 -8.44 6.32 -9.38
CA SER A 44 -9.33 5.91 -8.29
C SER A 44 -10.41 6.98 -8.08
N PRO A 45 -11.71 6.64 -8.12
CA PRO A 45 -12.79 7.61 -7.92
C PRO A 45 -12.66 8.38 -6.60
N ILE A 46 -12.16 7.74 -5.55
CA ILE A 46 -11.99 8.35 -4.23
C ILE A 46 -10.90 9.43 -4.21
N ALA A 47 -9.92 9.35 -5.10
CA ALA A 47 -8.86 10.36 -5.23
C ALA A 47 -9.36 11.65 -5.92
N ARG A 48 -10.55 11.63 -6.53
CA ARG A 48 -11.18 12.78 -7.19
C ARG A 48 -12.16 13.54 -6.29
N LEU A 49 -12.46 13.00 -5.11
CA LEU A 49 -13.35 13.66 -4.17
C LEU A 49 -12.63 14.86 -3.53
N PRO A 50 -13.36 15.97 -3.27
CA PRO A 50 -12.84 17.05 -2.45
C PRO A 50 -12.39 16.55 -1.08
N VAL A 51 -11.38 17.22 -0.51
CA VAL A 51 -10.81 16.91 0.81
C VAL A 51 -11.90 16.94 1.88
N GLU A 52 -12.85 17.87 1.78
CA GLU A 52 -13.97 18.05 2.70
C GLU A 52 -14.92 16.85 2.65
N THR A 53 -15.19 16.32 1.44
CA THR A 53 -16.03 15.14 1.27
C THR A 53 -15.37 13.90 1.86
N LEU A 54 -14.08 13.71 1.64
CA LEU A 54 -13.32 12.61 2.24
C LEU A 54 -13.29 12.73 3.77
N SER A 55 -13.01 13.91 4.29
CA SER A 55 -13.00 14.18 5.74
C SER A 55 -14.36 13.89 6.37
N HIS A 56 -15.45 14.28 5.70
CA HIS A 56 -16.80 13.97 6.14
C HIS A 56 -17.08 12.47 6.16
N ILE A 57 -16.75 11.75 5.08
CA ILE A 57 -16.89 10.29 5.02
C ILE A 57 -16.11 9.62 6.15
N PHE A 58 -14.86 10.01 6.37
CA PHE A 58 -14.02 9.44 7.44
C PHE A 58 -14.57 9.73 8.84
N THR A 59 -15.18 10.90 9.04
CA THR A 59 -15.86 11.24 10.31
C THR A 59 -17.05 10.32 10.57
N LEU A 60 -17.76 9.90 9.52
CA LEU A 60 -18.83 8.91 9.64
C LEU A 60 -18.32 7.49 9.95
N CYS A 61 -17.01 7.25 9.86
CA CYS A 61 -16.39 5.98 10.24
C CYS A 61 -15.85 5.97 11.67
N MET A 62 -15.92 7.10 12.39
CA MET A 62 -15.50 7.18 13.79
C MET A 62 -16.55 6.56 14.73
N PRO A 63 -16.13 5.99 15.87
CA PRO A 63 -17.07 5.59 16.92
C PRO A 63 -17.83 6.82 17.41
N PHE A 64 -19.17 6.73 17.48
CA PHE A 64 -20.05 7.89 17.65
C PHE A 64 -20.37 8.17 19.12
N SER A 65 -20.21 7.18 20.00
CA SER A 65 -20.46 7.34 21.43
C SER A 65 -19.19 7.10 22.26
N LYS A 66 -19.16 7.76 23.44
CA LYS A 66 -18.11 7.57 24.43
C LYS A 66 -18.08 6.11 24.92
N ASP A 67 -19.25 5.49 25.08
CA ASP A 67 -19.38 4.10 25.51
C ASP A 67 -18.82 3.13 24.45
N GLU A 68 -19.06 3.38 23.16
CA GLU A 68 -18.42 2.63 22.07
C GLU A 68 -16.91 2.76 22.12
N LEU A 69 -16.40 3.99 22.25
CA LEU A 69 -14.98 4.26 22.22
C LEU A 69 -14.24 3.71 23.46
N GLU A 70 -14.87 3.67 24.63
CA GLU A 70 -14.32 3.04 25.85
C GLU A 70 -14.35 1.50 25.77
N SER A 71 -15.30 0.92 25.02
CA SER A 71 -15.37 -0.53 24.80
C SER A 71 -14.42 -1.05 23.70
N LEU A 72 -13.91 -0.16 22.85
CA LEU A 72 -13.01 -0.50 21.77
C LEU A 72 -11.59 -0.72 22.30
N GLU A 73 -11.04 -1.91 22.04
CA GLU A 73 -9.61 -2.14 22.20
C GLU A 73 -8.84 -1.23 21.24
N PRO A 74 -7.72 -0.60 21.68
CA PRO A 74 -6.89 0.19 20.78
C PRO A 74 -6.35 -0.67 19.64
N ASP A 75 -6.89 -0.47 18.44
CA ASP A 75 -6.51 -1.21 17.23
C ASP A 75 -5.88 -0.26 16.20
N PRO A 76 -4.61 -0.48 15.77
CA PRO A 76 -4.00 0.25 14.68
C PRO A 76 -4.79 0.20 13.36
N LEU A 77 -5.67 -0.80 13.20
CA LEU A 77 -6.55 -0.97 12.04
C LEU A 77 -7.92 -0.29 12.21
N SER A 78 -8.13 0.47 13.29
CA SER A 78 -9.32 1.31 13.48
C SER A 78 -9.06 2.79 13.15
N VAL A 79 -10.11 3.53 12.79
CA VAL A 79 -10.05 4.98 12.53
C VAL A 79 -9.82 5.71 13.87
N PRO A 80 -8.93 6.72 13.94
CA PRO A 80 -8.25 7.39 12.82
C PRO A 80 -6.90 6.79 12.41
N LEU A 81 -6.35 5.86 13.16
CA LEU A 81 -4.99 5.32 12.92
C LEU A 81 -4.88 4.61 11.57
N LEU A 82 -5.91 3.85 11.18
CA LEU A 82 -5.97 3.18 9.88
C LEU A 82 -5.73 4.15 8.70
N LEU A 83 -6.30 5.36 8.77
CA LEU A 83 -6.19 6.35 7.69
C LEU A 83 -4.76 6.84 7.47
N LEU A 84 -3.92 6.80 8.52
CA LEU A 84 -2.50 7.17 8.44
C LEU A 84 -1.65 6.19 7.61
N HIS A 85 -2.16 4.98 7.39
CA HIS A 85 -1.43 3.88 6.76
C HIS A 85 -1.85 3.59 5.31
N ILE A 86 -2.91 4.24 4.80
CA ILE A 86 -3.46 3.93 3.46
C ILE A 86 -2.68 4.64 2.34
N CYS A 87 -2.65 5.97 2.34
CA CYS A 87 -1.89 6.76 1.36
C CYS A 87 -1.55 8.16 1.91
N HIS A 88 -0.71 8.91 1.20
CA HIS A 88 -0.31 10.26 1.61
C HIS A 88 -1.50 11.21 1.80
N LEU A 89 -2.43 11.25 0.83
CA LEU A 89 -3.62 12.10 0.91
C LEU A 89 -4.47 11.81 2.16
N TRP A 90 -4.72 10.53 2.46
CA TRP A 90 -5.56 10.14 3.59
C TRP A 90 -4.87 10.41 4.92
N ARG A 91 -3.55 10.22 4.97
CA ARG A 91 -2.74 10.61 6.12
C ARG A 91 -2.83 12.11 6.38
N ASP A 92 -2.68 12.94 5.34
CA ASP A 92 -2.77 14.39 5.49
C ASP A 92 -4.17 14.79 5.98
N ILE A 93 -5.23 14.24 5.39
CA ILE A 93 -6.60 14.46 5.86
C ILE A 93 -6.75 14.07 7.33
N ALA A 94 -6.27 12.88 7.71
CA ALA A 94 -6.39 12.39 9.07
C ALA A 94 -5.61 13.26 10.07
N LEU A 95 -4.40 13.69 9.74
CA LEU A 95 -3.57 14.54 10.61
C LEU A 95 -4.14 15.96 10.76
N PHE A 96 -4.67 16.52 9.66
CA PHE A 96 -5.16 17.91 9.64
C PHE A 96 -6.66 18.06 9.92
N THR A 97 -7.35 17.00 10.34
CA THR A 97 -8.75 17.05 10.78
C THR A 97 -8.81 16.93 12.32
N PRO A 98 -8.95 18.05 13.07
CA PRO A 98 -8.90 18.02 14.53
C PRO A 98 -9.95 17.13 15.19
N ALA A 99 -11.12 16.96 14.53
CA ALA A 99 -12.21 16.12 15.05
C ALA A 99 -11.79 14.66 15.29
N PHE A 100 -10.82 14.14 14.53
CA PHE A 100 -10.31 12.77 14.72
C PHE A 100 -9.47 12.61 15.99
N TRP A 101 -8.90 13.70 16.50
CA TRP A 101 -7.99 13.71 17.64
C TRP A 101 -8.61 14.35 18.89
N ALA A 102 -9.88 14.74 18.82
CA ALA A 102 -10.61 15.34 19.93
C ALA A 102 -10.78 14.38 21.12
N SER A 103 -10.64 13.08 20.88
CA SER A 103 -10.77 12.04 21.90
C SER A 103 -9.80 10.90 21.59
N ILE A 104 -8.85 10.63 22.50
CA ILE A 104 -7.83 9.59 22.33
C ILE A 104 -7.86 8.67 23.54
N HIS A 105 -8.02 7.37 23.30
CA HIS A 105 -8.12 6.34 24.34
C HIS A 105 -6.83 5.51 24.36
N PHE A 106 -6.26 5.36 25.54
CA PHE A 106 -5.08 4.53 25.75
C PHE A 106 -5.41 3.46 26.78
N LYS A 107 -5.21 2.20 26.43
CA LYS A 107 -5.26 1.11 27.39
C LYS A 107 -3.92 1.03 28.10
N ARG A 108 -3.95 1.04 29.44
CA ARG A 108 -2.75 0.86 30.25
C ARG A 108 -2.18 -0.54 30.00
N PRO A 109 -0.89 -0.68 29.63
CA PRO A 109 -0.26 -1.99 29.49
C PRO A 109 -0.26 -2.70 30.85
N GLN A 110 -0.69 -3.97 30.86
CA GLN A 110 -0.60 -4.85 32.01
C GLN A 110 0.76 -5.56 31.95
N PHE A 111 1.65 -5.25 32.89
CA PHE A 111 2.93 -5.92 33.10
C PHE A 111 2.83 -6.88 34.27
#